data_AF-A0A6L4YK08-F1
#
_entry.id   AF-A0A6L4YK08-F1
#
_cell.length_a   1.000
_cell.length_b   1.000
_cell.length_c   1.000
_cell.angle_alpha   90.00
_cell.angle_beta   90.00
_cell.angle_gamma   90.00
#
_symmetry.space_group_name_H-M   'P 1'
#
loop_
_entity.id
_entity.type
_entity.pdbx_description
1 polymer ?
#
loop_
_entity_poly.entity_id
_entity_poly.type
_entity_poly.pdbx_seq_one_letter_code
_entity_poly.pdbx_strand_id
1 'polypeptide(L)'
;MALDLVDYEQKARKAVKAFWKKRKAATQKQIESGKADQGERAGVTSGKNMDGFVALVVDIVRANGLAHAQIHQKRAVLTLPGYFRPTKLWDLLVIHKGDLIAAIELKSQVGPSFGNNFNNRTEEAIGTAHDL
;
A
#
# COMPACT_ATOMS: atom_id res chain seq x y z
N MET A 1 -14.39 -20.36 -13.68
CA MET A 1 -15.11 -19.57 -12.65
C MET A 1 -14.90 -18.11 -12.98
N ALA A 2 -15.94 -17.28 -12.99
CA ALA A 2 -15.75 -15.84 -13.15
C ALA A 2 -15.09 -15.27 -11.88
N LEU A 3 -14.26 -14.24 -12.03
CA LEU A 3 -13.66 -13.55 -10.89
C LEU A 3 -14.74 -12.78 -10.13
N ASP A 4 -14.77 -12.89 -8.80
CA ASP A 4 -15.57 -12.03 -7.94
C ASP A 4 -14.77 -10.77 -7.59
N LEU A 5 -15.15 -9.64 -8.18
CA LEU A 5 -14.48 -8.36 -7.96
C LEU A 5 -15.02 -7.60 -6.74
N VAL A 6 -15.84 -8.21 -5.89
CA VAL A 6 -16.31 -7.69 -4.59
C VAL A 6 -16.85 -6.24 -4.63
N ASP A 7 -17.53 -5.87 -5.73
CA ASP A 7 -18.03 -4.51 -5.96
C ASP A 7 -16.89 -3.46 -5.84
N TYR A 8 -15.75 -3.77 -6.49
CA TYR A 8 -14.53 -2.98 -6.36
C TYR A 8 -14.73 -1.51 -6.71
N GLU A 9 -15.63 -1.15 -7.62
CA GLU A 9 -15.85 0.24 -8.00
C GLU A 9 -16.34 1.08 -6.82
N GLN A 10 -17.34 0.59 -6.07
CA GLN A 10 -17.85 1.28 -4.89
C GLN A 10 -16.82 1.31 -3.77
N LYS A 11 -16.12 0.19 -3.54
CA LYS A 11 -15.07 0.10 -2.52
C LYS A 11 -13.87 0.99 -2.85
N ALA A 12 -13.46 1.08 -4.11
CA ALA A 12 -12.41 1.96 -4.59
C ALA A 12 -12.79 3.43 -4.39
N ARG A 13 -14.02 3.83 -4.72
CA ARG A 13 -14.52 5.18 -4.42
C ARG A 13 -14.49 5.50 -2.93
N LYS A 14 -14.85 4.55 -2.07
CA LYS A 14 -14.74 4.69 -0.60
C LYS A 14 -13.27 4.81 -0.16
N ALA A 15 -12.37 3.99 -0.72
CA ALA A 15 -10.94 4.03 -0.44
C ALA A 15 -10.31 5.38 -0.85
N VAL A 16 -10.64 5.92 -2.03
CA VAL A 16 -10.21 7.25 -2.48
C VAL A 16 -10.67 8.35 -1.51
N LYS A 17 -11.94 8.31 -1.07
CA LYS A 17 -12.44 9.27 -0.07
C LYS A 17 -11.68 9.15 1.26
N ALA A 18 -11.43 7.93 1.71
CA ALA A 18 -10.68 7.67 2.94
C ALA A 18 -9.23 8.16 2.84
N PHE A 19 -8.56 7.93 1.70
CA PHE A 19 -7.21 8.41 1.39
C PHE A 19 -7.10 9.93 1.59
N TRP A 20 -7.98 10.70 0.94
CA TRP A 20 -7.95 12.17 1.04
C TRP A 20 -8.31 12.66 2.45
N LYS A 21 -9.30 12.03 3.10
CA LYS A 21 -9.68 12.36 4.48
C LYS A 21 -8.51 12.15 5.46
N LYS A 22 -7.79 11.03 5.34
CA LYS A 22 -6.62 10.71 6.16
C LYS A 22 -5.48 11.69 5.94
N ARG A 23 -5.19 12.05 4.67
CA ARG A 23 -4.18 13.07 4.35
C ARG A 23 -4.50 14.42 4.99
N LYS A 24 -5.73 14.91 4.81
CA LYS A 24 -6.17 16.17 5.41
C LYS A 24 -6.08 16.15 6.94
N ALA A 25 -6.50 15.06 7.57
CA ALA A 25 -6.41 14.91 9.03
C ALA A 25 -4.96 14.86 9.53
N ALA A 26 -4.05 14.23 8.78
CA ALA A 26 -2.63 14.19 9.11
C ALA A 26 -1.98 15.59 9.01
N THR A 27 -2.31 16.36 7.97
CA THR A 27 -1.89 17.76 7.84
C THR A 27 -2.40 18.60 9.00
N GLN A 28 -3.69 18.50 9.34
CA GLN A 28 -4.29 19.24 10.46
C GLN A 28 -3.61 18.92 11.79
N LYS A 29 -3.38 17.63 12.08
CA LYS A 29 -2.70 17.19 13.30
C LYS A 29 -1.27 17.73 13.42
N GLN A 30 -0.56 17.87 12.29
CA GLN A 30 0.78 18.47 12.30
C GLN A 30 0.75 19.95 12.66
N ILE A 31 -0.16 20.72 12.07
CA ILE A 31 -0.36 22.14 12.39
C ILE A 31 -0.64 22.29 13.89
N GLU A 32 -1.54 21.47 14.44
CA GLU A 32 -1.89 21.49 15.87
C GLU A 32 -0.72 21.09 16.77
N SER A 33 0.19 20.23 16.30
CA SER A 33 1.35 19.77 17.09
C SER A 33 2.52 20.75 17.13
N GLY A 34 2.47 21.85 16.37
CA GLY A 34 3.56 22.85 16.28
C GLY A 34 4.85 22.37 15.62
N LYS A 35 4.97 21.05 15.33
CA LYS A 35 6.07 20.44 14.58
C LYS A 35 5.65 20.31 13.12
N ALA A 36 5.74 21.42 12.39
CA ALA A 36 5.54 21.40 10.95
C ALA A 36 6.69 20.57 10.32
N ASP A 37 6.41 19.35 9.85
CA ASP A 37 7.31 18.74 8.89
C ASP A 37 7.33 19.60 7.63
N GLN A 38 8.46 19.64 6.95
CA GLN A 38 8.61 20.46 5.76
C GLN A 38 7.67 19.98 4.62
N GLY A 39 6.74 20.84 4.23
CA GLY A 39 5.89 20.69 3.05
C GLY A 39 4.79 19.61 3.13
N GLU A 40 4.35 19.10 1.98
CA GLU A 40 3.25 18.11 1.84
C GLU A 40 3.53 16.73 2.48
N ARG A 41 4.68 16.55 3.13
CA ARG A 41 4.99 15.34 3.93
C ARG A 41 4.06 15.19 5.13
N ALA A 42 3.50 16.30 5.63
CA ALA A 42 2.51 16.31 6.71
C ALA A 42 1.33 15.35 6.46
N GLY A 43 0.88 15.23 5.20
CA GLY A 43 -0.27 14.41 4.81
C GLY A 43 -0.02 12.89 4.80
N VAL A 44 1.23 12.43 4.87
CA VAL A 44 1.59 11.00 4.76
C VAL A 44 2.28 10.45 6.01
N THR A 45 2.48 11.27 7.03
CA THR A 45 3.20 10.93 8.28
C THR A 45 2.66 9.70 8.99
N SER A 46 1.36 9.41 8.87
CA SER A 46 0.76 8.23 9.50
C SER A 46 1.00 6.91 8.76
N GLY A 47 1.41 6.95 7.49
CA GLY A 47 1.58 5.76 6.64
C GLY A 47 0.29 4.97 6.35
N LYS A 48 -0.88 5.48 6.76
CA LYS A 48 -2.17 4.76 6.76
C LYS A 48 -3.18 5.29 5.74
N ASN A 49 -2.73 6.11 4.80
CA ASN A 49 -3.59 6.71 3.78
C ASN A 49 -4.04 5.67 2.74
N MET A 50 -3.30 4.58 2.56
CA MET A 50 -3.61 3.51 1.59
C MET A 50 -4.40 2.33 2.18
N ASP A 51 -4.69 2.30 3.48
CA ASP A 51 -5.35 1.17 4.17
C ASP A 51 -6.68 0.76 3.51
N GLY A 52 -7.44 1.72 2.97
CA GLY A 52 -8.69 1.43 2.26
C GLY A 52 -8.48 0.61 0.98
N PHE A 53 -7.36 0.79 0.29
CA PHE A 53 -6.99 0.00 -0.88
C PHE A 53 -6.45 -1.37 -0.47
N VAL A 54 -5.65 -1.45 0.59
CA VAL A 54 -5.19 -2.74 1.16
C VAL A 54 -6.41 -3.61 1.51
N ALA A 55 -7.40 -3.04 2.20
CA ALA A 55 -8.62 -3.76 2.57
C ALA A 55 -9.39 -4.28 1.34
N LEU A 56 -9.51 -3.47 0.28
CA LEU A 56 -10.13 -3.90 -0.98
C LEU A 56 -9.38 -5.08 -1.61
N VAL A 57 -8.05 -5.02 -1.67
CA VAL A 57 -7.22 -6.11 -2.22
C VAL A 57 -7.40 -7.40 -1.40
N VAL A 58 -7.45 -7.29 -0.08
CA VAL A 58 -7.73 -8.43 0.81
C VAL A 58 -9.09 -9.06 0.54
N ASP A 59 -10.13 -8.24 0.33
CA ASP A 59 -11.46 -8.73 -0.01
C ASP A 59 -11.47 -9.49 -1.35
N ILE A 60 -10.77 -8.97 -2.37
CA ILE A 60 -10.64 -9.63 -3.68
C ILE A 60 -9.95 -10.99 -3.52
N VAL A 61 -8.82 -11.05 -2.80
CA VAL A 61 -8.09 -12.30 -2.57
C VAL A 61 -8.99 -13.34 -1.91
N ARG A 62 -9.71 -12.95 -0.85
CA ARG A 62 -10.58 -13.85 -0.10
C ARG A 62 -11.77 -14.37 -0.93
N ALA A 63 -12.35 -13.53 -1.77
CA ALA A 63 -13.50 -13.90 -2.61
C ALA A 63 -13.14 -14.89 -3.73
N ASN A 64 -11.88 -14.95 -4.16
CA ASN A 64 -11.45 -15.73 -5.32
C ASN A 64 -10.68 -17.02 -4.96
N GLY A 65 -11.16 -17.75 -3.96
CA GLY A 65 -10.66 -19.11 -3.66
C GLY A 65 -9.47 -19.19 -2.70
N LEU A 66 -9.03 -18.05 -2.14
CA LEU A 66 -7.98 -17.96 -1.13
C LEU A 66 -8.51 -17.54 0.24
N ALA A 67 -9.71 -18.02 0.61
CA ALA A 67 -10.34 -17.70 1.89
C ALA A 67 -9.46 -18.07 3.12
N HIS A 68 -8.63 -19.10 2.98
CA HIS A 68 -7.69 -19.56 4.02
C HIS A 68 -6.23 -19.16 3.75
N ALA A 69 -5.96 -18.30 2.77
CA ALA A 69 -4.61 -17.77 2.60
C ALA A 69 -4.20 -16.93 3.82
N GLN A 70 -2.94 -17.07 4.19
CA GLN A 70 -2.31 -16.23 5.19
C GLN A 70 -2.02 -14.88 4.54
N ILE A 71 -2.73 -13.86 5.01
CA ILE A 71 -2.59 -12.49 4.51
C ILE A 71 -1.80 -11.70 5.55
N HIS A 72 -0.53 -11.46 5.27
CA HIS A 72 0.36 -10.73 6.16
C HIS A 72 0.28 -9.24 5.88
N GLN A 73 0.04 -8.45 6.94
CA GLN A 73 -0.05 -6.98 6.91
C GLN A 73 0.80 -6.34 8.02
N LYS A 74 1.44 -7.14 8.88
CA LYS A 74 2.27 -6.65 10.00
C LYS A 74 3.73 -6.62 9.56
N ARG A 75 4.41 -5.47 9.73
CA ARG A 75 5.80 -5.25 9.32
C ARG A 75 6.77 -6.41 9.64
N ALA A 76 6.64 -7.05 10.81
CA ALA A 76 7.54 -8.11 11.23
C ALA A 76 7.55 -9.35 10.30
N VAL A 77 6.53 -9.52 9.46
CA VAL A 77 6.35 -10.68 8.58
C VAL A 77 6.18 -10.27 7.11
N LEU A 78 6.64 -9.07 6.74
CA LEU A 78 6.51 -8.52 5.39
C LEU A 78 7.84 -8.49 4.61
N THR A 79 8.94 -8.97 5.19
CA THR A 79 10.24 -9.01 4.51
C THR A 79 10.36 -10.26 3.66
N LEU A 80 10.63 -10.08 2.37
CA LEU A 80 11.05 -11.16 1.48
C LEU A 80 12.54 -10.99 1.15
N PRO A 81 13.30 -12.08 0.95
CA PRO A 81 14.67 -11.98 0.46
C PRO A 81 14.66 -11.36 -0.94
N GLY A 82 15.47 -10.34 -1.15
CA GLY A 82 15.68 -9.69 -2.46
C GLY A 82 17.17 -9.44 -2.68
N TYR A 83 17.62 -9.49 -3.93
CA TYR A 83 19.03 -9.30 -4.27
C TYR A 83 19.43 -7.83 -4.17
N PHE A 84 18.62 -6.94 -4.76
CA PHE A 84 18.86 -5.50 -4.77
C PHE A 84 18.30 -4.82 -3.52
N ARG A 85 17.22 -5.36 -2.93
CA ARG A 85 16.63 -4.86 -1.67
C ARG A 85 16.39 -5.97 -0.63
N PRO A 86 17.45 -6.42 0.06
CA PRO A 86 17.38 -7.57 1.00
C PRO A 86 16.43 -7.41 2.18
N THR A 87 16.02 -6.18 2.49
CA THR A 87 15.15 -5.85 3.63
C THR A 87 13.87 -5.13 3.20
N LYS A 88 13.42 -5.33 1.95
CA LYS A 88 12.18 -4.73 1.45
C LYS A 88 11.00 -5.23 2.29
N LEU A 89 10.30 -4.28 2.90
CA LEU A 89 9.00 -4.51 3.55
C LEU A 89 7.91 -4.24 2.53
N TRP A 90 7.09 -5.26 2.26
CA TRP A 90 5.91 -5.16 1.42
C TRP A 90 4.71 -4.61 2.19
N ASP A 91 3.70 -4.07 1.52
CA ASP A 91 2.45 -3.66 2.17
C ASP A 91 1.56 -4.87 2.48
N LEU A 92 1.56 -5.87 1.60
CA LEU A 92 0.74 -7.07 1.72
C LEU A 92 1.45 -8.27 1.10
N LEU A 93 1.53 -9.37 1.85
CA LEU A 93 1.92 -10.68 1.32
C LEU A 93 0.74 -11.65 1.42
N VAL A 94 0.52 -12.41 0.36
CA VAL A 94 -0.48 -13.48 0.29
C VAL A 94 0.27 -14.80 0.20
N ILE A 95 0.17 -15.61 1.25
CA ILE A 95 0.80 -16.93 1.32
C ILE A 95 -0.31 -17.99 1.36
N HIS A 96 -0.20 -19.02 0.53
CA HIS A 96 -1.12 -20.16 0.54
C HIS A 96 -0.33 -21.46 0.61
N LYS A 97 -0.57 -22.26 1.64
CA LYS A 97 0.09 -23.57 1.85
C LYS A 97 1.63 -23.51 1.87
N GLY A 98 2.21 -22.40 2.33
CA GLY A 98 3.66 -22.20 2.40
C GLY A 98 4.24 -21.48 1.18
N ASP A 99 3.45 -21.33 0.11
CA ASP A 99 3.90 -20.68 -1.12
C ASP A 99 3.48 -19.20 -1.15
N LEU A 100 4.40 -18.34 -1.60
CA LEU A 100 4.10 -16.94 -1.88
C LEU A 100 3.27 -16.84 -3.16
N ILE A 101 2.03 -16.39 -3.03
CA ILE A 101 1.10 -16.23 -4.16
C ILE A 101 1.15 -14.81 -4.72
N ALA A 102 1.28 -13.82 -3.84
CA ALA A 102 1.38 -12.42 -4.26
C ALA A 102 2.15 -11.60 -3.22
N ALA A 103 2.98 -10.69 -3.71
CA ALA A 103 3.60 -9.62 -2.95
C ALA A 103 3.13 -8.28 -3.55
N ILE A 104 2.51 -7.45 -2.73
CA ILE A 104 1.81 -6.25 -3.19
C ILE A 104 2.34 -5.04 -2.44
N GLU A 105 2.69 -4.02 -3.22
CA GLU A 105 3.13 -2.71 -2.75
C GLU A 105 2.22 -1.64 -3.36
N LEU A 106 1.72 -0.74 -2.53
CA LEU A 106 0.85 0.35 -2.91
C LEU A 106 1.61 1.67 -2.83
N LYS A 107 1.67 2.38 -3.95
CA LYS A 107 2.27 3.71 -4.03
C LYS A 107 1.21 4.75 -4.38
N SER A 108 1.26 5.88 -3.68
CA SER A 108 0.49 7.07 -4.03
C SER A 108 1.40 8.13 -4.63
N GLN A 109 0.99 8.75 -5.73
CA GLN A 109 1.75 9.79 -6.40
C GLN A 109 1.02 11.14 -6.27
N VAL A 110 1.31 11.88 -5.19
CA VAL A 110 0.66 13.16 -4.84
C VAL A 110 1.70 14.12 -4.24
N GLY A 111 1.73 15.38 -4.69
CA GLY A 111 2.56 16.45 -4.12
C GLY A 111 3.36 17.26 -5.14
N PRO A 112 4.07 18.32 -4.70
CA PRO A 112 4.66 19.35 -5.58
C PRO A 112 5.85 18.85 -6.42
N SER A 113 6.46 17.73 -6.04
CA SER A 113 7.61 17.15 -6.73
C SER A 113 7.25 15.82 -7.40
N PHE A 114 6.18 15.84 -8.20
CA PHE A 114 5.73 14.66 -8.94
C PHE A 114 6.85 14.07 -9.79
N GLY A 115 7.61 14.91 -10.52
CA GLY A 115 8.71 14.47 -11.38
C GLY A 115 9.83 13.77 -10.62
N ASN A 116 10.33 14.37 -9.53
CA ASN A 116 11.42 13.75 -8.75
C ASN A 116 10.98 12.45 -8.09
N ASN A 117 9.71 12.37 -7.67
CA ASN A 117 9.18 11.14 -7.06
C ASN A 117 8.89 10.08 -8.15
N PHE A 118 8.54 10.47 -9.37
CA PHE A 118 8.22 9.56 -10.47
C PHE A 118 9.40 8.63 -10.79
N ASN A 119 10.60 9.17 -11.00
CA ASN A 119 11.78 8.34 -11.29
C ASN A 119 12.08 7.36 -10.15
N ASN A 120 11.99 7.80 -8.90
CA ASN A 120 12.18 6.93 -7.74
C ASN A 120 11.11 5.83 -7.66
N ARG A 121 9.85 6.12 -8.01
CA ARG A 121 8.78 5.10 -8.02
C ARG A 121 8.90 4.13 -9.17
N THR A 122 9.35 4.59 -10.33
CA THR A 122 9.61 3.73 -11.48
C THR A 122 10.77 2.78 -11.19
N GLU A 123 11.89 3.28 -10.66
CA GLU A 123 13.01 2.42 -10.23
C GLU A 123 12.56 1.42 -9.17
N GLU A 124 11.80 1.84 -8.16
CA GLU A 124 11.30 0.93 -7.13
C GLU A 124 10.37 -0.14 -7.70
N ALA A 125 9.47 0.21 -8.62
CA ALA A 125 8.57 -0.76 -9.25
C ALA A 125 9.32 -1.79 -10.10
N ILE A 126 10.30 -1.34 -10.90
CA ILE A 126 11.11 -2.22 -11.76
C ILE A 126 12.04 -3.10 -10.92
N GLY A 127 12.77 -2.51 -9.98
CA GLY A 127 13.71 -3.25 -9.12
C GLY A 127 13.00 -4.29 -8.27
N THR A 128 11.84 -3.95 -7.72
CA THR A 128 11.02 -4.88 -6.92
C THR A 128 10.49 -6.04 -7.76
N ALA A 129 10.10 -5.79 -9.02
CA ALA A 129 9.67 -6.84 -9.95
C ALA A 129 10.84 -7.73 -10.44
N HIS A 130 12.08 -7.23 -10.38
CA HIS A 130 13.26 -8.01 -10.73
C HIS A 130 13.80 -8.85 -9.55
N ASP A 131 13.50 -8.45 -8.32
CA ASP A 131 13.90 -9.13 -7.07
C ASP A 131 13.07 -10.39 -6.74
N LEU A 132 11.85 -10.54 -7.30
CA LEU A 132 10.92 -11.67 -7.08
C LEU A 132 10.75 -12.52 -8.34
#